data_AF-A0A9D5DBZ1-F1
#
_entry.id   AF-A0A9D5DBZ1-F1
#
_cell.length_a   1.000
_cell.length_b   1.000
_cell.length_c   1.000
_cell.angle_alpha   90.00
_cell.angle_beta   90.00
_cell.angle_gamma   90.00
#
_symmetry.space_group_name_H-M   'P 1'
#
loop_
_entity.id
_entity.type
_entity.pdbx_description
1 polymer ?
#
loop_
_entity_poly.entity_id
_entity_poly.type
_entity_poly.pdbx_seq_one_letter_code
_entity_poly.pdbx_strand_id
1 'polypeptide(L)'
;MAYLHYQNLIDRGLVPLRDMEDVVNGYLDKVVDWIPGVKNMRLKDLPSFIRTTDSEDIMLNFAKHEVERISMASAIILNTFDDFEHQVLQAMCSILPPLYTIGPLQLLAASTAESSLATIGSNLWKEEPVCLEWLEGKKPQSVVYVNFGSVTVISNEQLIEFAWGLASSKHDFLWIIRPDLVRGDTAVLPQEFLEETKERGLLASWCSQEEVLRHPSIGGFLTHCGWNSTLESICGGVPVICWPFFAEQQTNCRYLCTEWGIGMEIDNNVRRQEVEGLIKELMNGEKGMEMRKKALEWKELAIRATEPDMEVVNNGYLDTVIDWIPGMKNMRLRDFPTFIRTTNHGDMVLNFVLHETHRVSMASAIILNTFSELEHPILEAMTSIQPPVYTIGPLHLLYGQIPESRAASIGSNLWKEEPGCMEWLEGKKPQSVVYVNFGSVTVMNNEQLREFAWGLANSKHNFLWIIRPGLVRDDTAVLPQEFIRETKERGLLASWCSQEDVLRHPSIGGFLTHCGWNSTLESICGGVPVICWPFFAEQQTNCRYLCTEWGIGMEIDNNVKREEVEGLIKELMTGEKGMKMRKKALEWKEHAENAAGHGGSSFNNLERLVCEVLLAKTST
;
A
#
# COMPACT_ATOMS: atom_id res chain seq x y z
N MET A 1 11.91 15.86 -18.00
CA MET A 1 13.25 16.20 -18.56
C MET A 1 13.20 17.05 -19.83
N ALA A 2 12.56 16.63 -20.93
CA ALA A 2 12.60 17.37 -22.21
C ALA A 2 12.18 18.85 -22.12
N TYR A 3 11.08 19.14 -21.39
CA TYR A 3 10.63 20.52 -21.15
C TYR A 3 11.71 21.41 -20.51
N LEU A 4 12.54 20.87 -19.62
CA LEU A 4 13.61 21.61 -18.92
C LEU A 4 14.66 22.19 -19.87
N HIS A 5 14.74 21.66 -21.10
CA HIS A 5 15.73 22.03 -22.10
C HIS A 5 15.14 22.84 -23.27
N TYR A 6 13.91 23.34 -23.16
CA TYR A 6 13.31 24.21 -24.18
C TYR A 6 14.16 25.46 -24.44
N GLN A 7 14.67 26.12 -23.40
CA GLN A 7 15.57 27.26 -23.58
C GLN A 7 16.86 26.86 -24.29
N ASN A 8 17.43 25.68 -24.00
CA ASN A 8 18.61 25.20 -24.71
C ASN A 8 18.35 24.91 -26.19
N LEU A 9 17.15 24.46 -26.56
CA LEU A 9 16.75 24.30 -27.96
C LEU A 9 16.72 25.64 -28.70
N ILE A 10 16.21 26.68 -28.02
CA ILE A 10 16.17 28.07 -28.53
C ILE A 10 17.59 28.63 -28.68
N ASP A 11 18.42 28.52 -27.64
CA ASP A 11 19.80 29.03 -27.65
C ASP A 11 20.66 28.39 -28.74
N ARG A 12 20.35 27.13 -29.09
CA ARG A 12 21.01 26.38 -30.17
C ARG A 12 20.42 26.67 -31.55
N GLY A 13 19.41 27.54 -31.65
CA GLY A 13 18.74 27.90 -32.89
C GLY A 13 18.01 26.72 -33.55
N LEU A 14 17.58 25.74 -32.75
CA LEU A 14 16.80 24.60 -33.22
C LEU A 14 15.30 24.88 -33.26
N VAL A 15 14.84 25.80 -32.39
CA VAL A 15 13.44 26.21 -32.19
C VAL A 15 13.41 27.75 -31.99
N PRO A 16 12.38 28.48 -32.47
CA PRO A 16 11.32 28.02 -33.37
C PRO A 16 11.89 27.50 -34.71
N LEU A 17 11.10 26.69 -35.40
CA LEU A 17 11.42 26.18 -36.73
C LEU A 17 11.54 27.35 -37.72
N ARG A 18 12.33 27.15 -38.79
CA ARG A 18 12.50 28.21 -39.80
C ARG A 18 11.31 28.26 -40.75
N ASP A 19 10.79 27.10 -41.09
CA ASP A 19 9.64 26.92 -41.96
C ASP A 19 8.80 25.73 -41.47
N MET A 20 7.50 25.73 -41.76
CA MET A 20 6.64 24.58 -41.49
C MET A 20 6.99 23.36 -42.34
N GLU A 21 7.70 23.54 -43.46
CA GLU A 21 8.31 22.44 -44.20
C GLU A 21 9.27 21.60 -43.33
N ASP A 22 9.88 22.18 -42.29
CA ASP A 22 10.76 21.47 -41.34
C ASP A 22 10.03 20.34 -40.59
N VAL A 23 8.70 20.39 -40.51
CA VAL A 23 7.89 19.33 -39.89
C VAL A 23 7.86 18.05 -40.74
N VAL A 24 8.02 18.16 -42.07
CA VAL A 24 7.84 17.05 -43.01
C VAL A 24 9.08 16.73 -43.84
N ASN A 25 10.06 17.63 -43.92
CA ASN A 25 11.27 17.48 -44.75
C ASN A 25 12.41 16.65 -44.09
N GLY A 26 12.15 16.04 -42.93
CA GLY A 26 13.12 15.26 -42.16
C GLY A 26 13.98 16.08 -41.18
N TYR A 27 13.80 17.41 -41.07
CA TYR A 27 14.51 18.23 -40.09
C TYR A 27 14.31 17.74 -38.65
N LEU A 28 13.08 17.29 -38.31
CA LEU A 28 12.79 16.76 -36.98
C LEU A 28 13.45 15.40 -36.69
N ASP A 29 14.13 14.75 -37.64
CA ASP A 29 14.92 13.54 -37.39
C ASP A 29 16.29 13.83 -36.78
N LYS A 30 16.67 15.11 -36.62
CA LYS A 30 17.90 15.51 -35.93
C LYS A 30 17.96 14.92 -34.53
N VAL A 31 19.09 14.29 -34.23
CA VAL A 31 19.37 13.66 -32.94
C VAL A 31 19.64 14.74 -31.88
N VAL A 32 19.07 14.53 -30.69
CA VAL A 32 19.25 15.32 -29.48
C VAL A 32 19.94 14.42 -28.45
N ASP A 33 21.27 14.48 -28.42
CA ASP A 33 22.15 13.63 -27.61
C ASP A 33 22.78 14.34 -26.41
N TRP A 34 22.47 15.63 -26.23
CA TRP A 34 23.06 16.50 -25.21
C TRP A 34 22.16 16.71 -23.99
N ILE A 35 20.95 16.14 -23.96
CA ILE A 35 20.05 16.18 -22.80
C ILE A 35 20.43 15.04 -21.83
N PRO A 36 20.87 15.35 -20.59
CA PRO A 36 21.22 14.31 -19.62
C PRO A 36 20.06 13.34 -19.35
N GLY A 37 20.36 12.05 -19.17
CA GLY A 37 19.35 11.01 -18.90
C GLY A 37 18.46 10.62 -20.09
N VAL A 38 18.49 11.36 -21.20
CA VAL A 38 17.69 11.08 -22.40
C VAL A 38 18.60 10.53 -23.50
N LYS A 39 18.37 9.29 -23.93
CA LYS A 39 19.19 8.61 -24.95
C LYS A 39 18.46 8.52 -26.29
N ASN A 40 19.22 8.67 -27.38
CA ASN A 40 18.76 8.37 -28.75
C ASN A 40 17.42 9.03 -29.14
N MET A 41 17.22 10.27 -28.69
CA MET A 41 16.01 11.04 -28.93
C MET A 41 16.19 11.92 -30.17
N ARG A 42 15.15 12.09 -30.97
CA ARG A 42 15.13 13.04 -32.11
C ARG A 42 14.26 14.24 -31.75
N LEU A 43 14.39 15.35 -32.49
CA LEU A 43 13.51 16.51 -32.31
C LEU A 43 12.02 16.13 -32.42
N LYS A 44 11.65 15.20 -33.30
CA LYS A 44 10.25 14.75 -33.41
C LYS A 44 9.75 13.98 -32.20
N ASP A 45 10.64 13.40 -31.42
CA ASP A 45 10.29 12.61 -30.24
C ASP A 45 10.14 13.52 -28.98
N LEU A 46 10.59 14.78 -29.03
CA LEU A 46 10.38 15.76 -27.96
C LEU A 46 8.93 16.28 -27.95
N PRO A 47 8.46 16.87 -26.83
CA PRO A 47 7.08 17.30 -26.77
C PRO A 47 6.73 18.32 -27.84
N SER A 48 5.57 18.17 -28.47
CA SER A 48 5.29 18.79 -29.77
C SER A 48 5.18 20.32 -29.77
N PHE A 49 5.17 20.97 -28.60
CA PHE A 49 5.09 22.44 -28.49
C PHE A 49 6.31 23.16 -29.11
N ILE A 50 7.40 22.44 -29.39
CA ILE A 50 8.54 23.00 -30.14
C ILE A 50 8.30 23.09 -31.65
N ARG A 51 7.22 22.50 -32.18
CA ARG A 51 6.89 22.44 -33.61
C ARG A 51 6.14 23.69 -34.07
N THR A 52 6.78 24.84 -33.88
CA THR A 52 6.22 26.16 -34.21
C THR A 52 7.27 27.01 -34.91
N THR A 53 6.86 27.84 -35.87
CA THR A 53 7.71 28.86 -36.50
C THR A 53 7.62 30.21 -35.77
N ASP A 54 6.70 30.35 -34.82
CA ASP A 54 6.46 31.57 -34.08
C ASP A 54 7.27 31.59 -32.77
N SER A 55 8.12 32.60 -32.59
CA SER A 55 8.86 32.80 -31.34
C SER A 55 7.95 33.20 -30.17
N GLU A 56 6.78 33.76 -30.46
CA GLU A 56 5.76 34.17 -29.49
C GLU A 56 4.67 33.11 -29.31
N ASP A 57 4.90 31.88 -29.80
CA ASP A 57 3.96 30.77 -29.63
C ASP A 57 3.60 30.58 -28.15
N ILE A 58 2.30 30.52 -27.88
CA ILE A 58 1.77 30.51 -26.52
C ILE A 58 2.25 29.27 -25.75
N MET A 59 2.22 28.09 -26.38
CA MET A 59 2.54 26.84 -25.68
C MET A 59 4.05 26.68 -25.48
N LEU A 60 4.86 27.10 -26.46
CA LEU A 60 6.31 27.14 -26.31
C LEU A 60 6.74 28.05 -25.15
N ASN A 61 6.22 29.28 -25.13
CA ASN A 61 6.55 30.26 -24.10
C ASN A 61 5.98 29.89 -22.72
N PHE A 62 4.76 29.33 -22.68
CA PHE A 62 4.18 28.82 -21.44
C PHE A 62 5.06 27.72 -20.83
N ALA A 63 5.43 26.70 -21.60
CA ALA A 63 6.27 25.61 -21.11
C ALA A 63 7.65 26.11 -20.64
N LYS A 64 8.27 27.03 -21.38
CA LYS A 64 9.52 27.69 -20.97
C LYS A 64 9.36 28.42 -19.63
N HIS A 65 8.32 29.24 -19.51
CA HIS A 65 8.09 30.04 -18.31
C HIS A 65 7.85 29.17 -17.08
N GLU A 66 7.04 28.12 -17.19
CA GLU A 66 6.79 27.21 -16.07
C GLU A 66 8.05 26.46 -15.64
N VAL A 67 8.90 26.08 -16.59
CA VAL A 67 10.21 25.46 -16.32
C VAL A 67 11.16 26.40 -15.57
N GLU A 68 11.22 27.68 -15.93
CA GLU A 68 12.06 28.66 -15.20
C GLU A 68 11.62 28.76 -13.72
N ARG A 69 10.31 28.65 -13.48
CA ARG A 69 9.72 28.73 -12.13
C ARG A 69 9.87 27.46 -11.30
N ILE A 70 10.18 26.31 -11.91
CA ILE A 70 10.41 25.06 -11.18
C ILE A 70 11.50 25.21 -10.11
N SER A 71 12.53 26.01 -10.37
CA SER A 71 13.62 26.27 -9.40
C SER A 71 13.14 26.92 -8.10
N MET A 72 11.96 27.55 -8.10
CA MET A 72 11.34 28.16 -6.92
C MET A 72 10.44 27.19 -6.14
N ALA A 73 10.20 25.98 -6.65
CA ALA A 73 9.37 24.99 -5.97
C ALA A 73 10.11 24.40 -4.76
N SER A 74 9.40 24.20 -3.65
CA SER A 74 9.96 23.53 -2.47
C SER A 74 10.19 22.04 -2.72
N ALA A 75 9.41 21.44 -3.61
CA ALA A 75 9.48 20.05 -4.02
C ALA A 75 8.77 19.85 -5.36
N ILE A 76 9.12 18.78 -6.08
CA ILE A 76 8.45 18.31 -7.29
C ILE A 76 7.89 16.92 -7.01
N ILE A 77 6.64 16.70 -7.41
CA ILE A 77 5.96 15.42 -7.25
C ILE A 77 5.66 14.88 -8.64
N LEU A 78 6.11 13.66 -8.94
CA LEU A 78 5.86 12.99 -10.21
C LEU A 78 5.04 11.71 -9.99
N ASN A 79 3.98 11.56 -10.77
CA ASN A 79 3.29 10.27 -10.88
C ASN A 79 4.14 9.35 -11.76
N THR A 80 5.11 8.66 -11.17
CA THR A 80 6.00 7.67 -11.79
C THR A 80 6.67 6.87 -10.67
N PHE A 81 7.52 5.90 -11.00
CA PHE A 81 8.31 5.15 -10.01
C PHE A 81 9.77 4.98 -10.47
N ASP A 82 10.67 4.83 -9.49
CA ASP A 82 12.12 4.91 -9.72
C ASP A 82 12.63 3.91 -10.77
N ASP A 83 12.19 2.66 -10.72
CA ASP A 83 12.61 1.63 -11.68
C ASP A 83 12.17 1.94 -13.12
N PHE A 84 11.08 2.70 -13.30
CA PHE A 84 10.52 2.98 -14.62
C PHE A 84 11.34 4.00 -15.40
N GLU A 85 11.84 5.04 -14.71
CA GLU A 85 12.50 6.20 -15.31
C GLU A 85 13.86 6.52 -14.69
N HIS A 86 14.50 5.54 -14.05
CA HIS A 86 15.71 5.69 -13.22
C HIS A 86 16.76 6.68 -13.78
N GLN A 87 17.16 6.51 -15.05
CA GLN A 87 18.18 7.35 -15.68
C GLN A 87 17.75 8.81 -15.83
N VAL A 88 16.47 9.05 -16.16
CA VAL A 88 15.91 10.38 -16.32
C VAL A 88 15.69 11.05 -14.97
N LEU A 89 15.20 10.30 -13.98
CA LEU A 89 15.01 10.77 -12.61
C LEU A 89 16.33 11.17 -11.97
N GLN A 90 17.37 10.35 -12.11
CA GLN A 90 18.71 10.66 -11.62
C GLN A 90 19.25 11.97 -12.24
N ALA A 91 19.04 12.16 -13.55
CA ALA A 91 19.44 13.38 -14.23
C ALA A 91 18.64 14.60 -13.74
N MET A 92 17.33 14.45 -13.52
CA MET A 92 16.47 15.51 -12.99
C MET A 92 16.86 15.92 -11.56
N CYS A 93 17.17 14.96 -10.67
CA CYS A 93 17.62 15.24 -9.30
C CYS A 93 18.90 16.08 -9.23
N SER A 94 19.72 16.09 -10.30
CA SER A 94 20.95 16.90 -10.35
C SER A 94 20.72 18.39 -10.64
N ILE A 95 19.54 18.75 -11.15
CA ILE A 95 19.24 20.13 -11.59
C ILE A 95 17.96 20.71 -10.98
N LEU A 96 17.17 19.90 -10.27
CA LEU A 96 15.88 20.29 -9.71
C LEU A 96 15.90 20.32 -8.16
N PRO A 97 14.96 21.05 -7.53
CA PRO A 97 14.63 20.88 -6.12
C PRO A 97 14.23 19.43 -5.77
N PRO A 98 14.07 19.08 -4.48
CA PRO A 98 13.71 17.73 -4.05
C PRO A 98 12.56 17.13 -4.88
N LEU A 99 12.84 16.00 -5.53
CA LEU A 99 11.94 15.32 -6.44
C LEU A 99 11.45 14.03 -5.78
N TYR A 100 10.14 13.81 -5.81
CA TYR A 100 9.47 12.65 -5.23
C TYR A 100 8.64 11.95 -6.28
N THR A 101 8.94 10.68 -6.53
CA THR A 101 8.11 9.79 -7.33
C THR A 101 7.05 9.17 -6.43
N ILE A 102 5.77 9.41 -6.72
CA ILE A 102 4.64 8.92 -5.91
C ILE A 102 3.69 8.05 -6.74
N GLY A 103 4.16 7.53 -7.87
CA GLY A 103 3.37 6.71 -8.76
C GLY A 103 3.67 5.21 -8.63
N PRO A 104 2.89 4.38 -9.33
CA PRO A 104 1.70 4.78 -10.08
C PRO A 104 0.50 5.06 -9.16
N LEU A 105 -0.06 6.27 -9.26
CA LEU A 105 -1.13 6.76 -8.36
C LEU A 105 -2.36 5.85 -8.34
N GLN A 106 -2.67 5.19 -9.46
CA GLN A 106 -3.81 4.26 -9.57
C GLN A 106 -3.66 3.04 -8.65
N LEU A 107 -2.45 2.51 -8.48
CA LEU A 107 -2.20 1.37 -7.59
C LEU A 107 -2.23 1.82 -6.13
N LEU A 108 -1.66 2.99 -5.84
CA LEU A 108 -1.74 3.59 -4.51
C LEU A 108 -3.19 3.89 -4.11
N ALA A 109 -3.97 4.52 -4.99
CA ALA A 109 -5.37 4.83 -4.74
C ALA A 109 -6.20 3.57 -4.46
N ALA A 110 -5.97 2.48 -5.22
CA ALA A 110 -6.61 1.19 -4.96
C ALA A 110 -6.22 0.59 -3.60
N SER A 111 -5.00 0.85 -3.12
CA SER A 111 -4.53 0.38 -1.81
C SER A 111 -5.01 1.23 -0.62
N THR A 112 -5.39 2.49 -0.86
CA THR A 112 -5.80 3.48 0.17
C THR A 112 -7.30 3.71 0.26
N ALA A 113 -8.12 3.00 -0.54
CA ALA A 113 -9.54 3.28 -0.66
C ALA A 113 -10.32 2.96 0.64
N GLU A 114 -10.35 3.92 1.57
CA GLU A 114 -11.43 4.04 2.54
C GLU A 114 -12.75 4.29 1.79
N SER A 115 -13.84 3.68 2.24
CA SER A 115 -15.17 3.74 1.63
C SER A 115 -15.74 5.16 1.42
N SER A 116 -15.17 6.17 2.10
CA SER A 116 -15.58 7.58 2.00
C SER A 116 -15.11 8.26 0.71
N LEU A 117 -14.02 7.81 0.09
CA LEU A 117 -13.40 8.43 -1.09
C LEU A 117 -13.83 7.79 -2.43
N ALA A 118 -14.52 6.65 -2.40
CA ALA A 118 -15.00 5.94 -3.60
C ALA A 118 -15.97 6.78 -4.47
N THR A 119 -16.48 7.90 -3.96
CA THR A 119 -17.32 8.84 -4.70
C THR A 119 -16.53 9.90 -5.49
N ILE A 120 -15.22 10.02 -5.27
CA ILE A 120 -14.35 10.95 -6.01
C ILE A 120 -13.82 10.21 -7.24
N GLY A 121 -14.59 10.22 -8.33
CA GLY A 121 -14.14 9.73 -9.64
C GLY A 121 -13.23 10.74 -10.34
N SER A 122 -12.17 10.27 -11.00
CA SER A 122 -11.25 11.08 -11.82
C SER A 122 -11.73 11.27 -13.27
N ASN A 123 -12.93 10.78 -13.59
CA ASN A 123 -13.47 10.79 -14.95
C ASN A 123 -14.10 12.13 -15.34
N LEU A 124 -13.79 12.56 -16.56
CA LEU A 124 -14.41 13.73 -17.19
C LEU A 124 -15.80 13.44 -17.77
N TRP A 125 -16.16 12.17 -17.91
CA TRP A 125 -17.39 11.69 -18.53
C TRP A 125 -18.05 10.60 -17.67
N LYS A 126 -19.37 10.44 -17.84
CA LYS A 126 -20.14 9.43 -17.10
C LYS A 126 -19.81 8.04 -17.62
N GLU A 127 -19.35 7.16 -16.75
CA GLU A 127 -19.01 5.77 -17.08
C GLU A 127 -20.27 4.95 -17.43
N GLU A 128 -20.14 4.11 -18.45
CA GLU A 128 -21.16 3.14 -18.83
C GLU A 128 -20.78 1.72 -18.35
N PRO A 129 -21.56 1.11 -17.44
CA PRO A 129 -21.23 -0.21 -16.89
C PRO A 129 -21.27 -1.32 -17.93
N VAL A 130 -21.98 -1.10 -19.05
CA VAL A 130 -22.09 -2.04 -20.18
C VAL A 130 -20.73 -2.46 -20.75
N CYS A 131 -19.69 -1.62 -20.60
CA CYS A 131 -18.36 -1.93 -21.07
C CYS A 131 -17.79 -3.16 -20.36
N LEU A 132 -17.85 -3.19 -19.03
CA LEU A 132 -17.35 -4.32 -18.24
C LEU A 132 -18.23 -5.56 -18.43
N GLU A 133 -19.55 -5.38 -18.46
CA GLU A 133 -20.50 -6.47 -18.72
C GLU A 133 -20.28 -7.15 -20.07
N TRP A 134 -19.88 -6.40 -21.10
CA TRP A 134 -19.59 -6.97 -22.43
C TRP A 134 -18.23 -7.68 -22.50
N LEU A 135 -17.27 -7.26 -21.68
CA LEU A 135 -15.97 -7.92 -21.56
C LEU A 135 -16.08 -9.26 -20.82
N GLU A 136 -17.10 -9.43 -19.98
CA GLU A 136 -17.36 -10.69 -19.29
C GLU A 136 -17.61 -11.85 -20.26
N GLY A 137 -16.97 -12.98 -19.99
CA GLY A 137 -17.03 -14.17 -20.84
C GLY A 137 -16.22 -14.08 -22.16
N LYS A 138 -15.56 -12.96 -22.45
CA LYS A 138 -14.57 -12.88 -23.54
C LYS A 138 -13.33 -13.70 -23.20
N LYS A 139 -12.66 -14.22 -24.22
CA LYS A 139 -11.42 -14.98 -24.01
C LYS A 139 -10.32 -14.05 -23.44
N PRO A 140 -9.43 -14.56 -22.59
CA PRO A 140 -8.30 -13.78 -22.12
C PRO A 140 -7.48 -13.24 -23.29
N GLN A 141 -7.04 -11.99 -23.19
CA GLN A 141 -6.18 -11.32 -24.16
C GLN A 141 -6.71 -11.35 -25.62
N SER A 142 -8.03 -11.38 -25.81
CA SER A 142 -8.65 -11.45 -27.14
C SER A 142 -9.27 -10.14 -27.62
N VAL A 143 -9.37 -9.15 -26.74
CA VAL A 143 -10.05 -7.87 -27.02
C VAL A 143 -9.04 -6.74 -27.18
N VAL A 144 -9.22 -5.92 -28.22
CA VAL A 144 -8.49 -4.66 -28.41
C VAL A 144 -9.30 -3.54 -27.76
N TYR A 145 -8.72 -2.85 -26.79
CA TYR A 145 -9.31 -1.64 -26.23
C TYR A 145 -8.82 -0.41 -27.00
N VAL A 146 -9.72 0.49 -27.35
CA VAL A 146 -9.42 1.72 -28.10
C VAL A 146 -9.97 2.92 -27.36
N ASN A 147 -9.08 3.82 -26.95
CA ASN A 147 -9.47 5.10 -26.36
C ASN A 147 -8.45 6.20 -26.66
N PHE A 148 -8.92 7.23 -27.36
CA PHE A 148 -8.15 8.42 -27.69
C PHE A 148 -8.29 9.54 -26.64
N GLY A 149 -8.92 9.27 -25.50
CA GLY A 149 -9.05 10.23 -24.40
C GLY A 149 -10.07 11.33 -24.67
N SER A 150 -10.06 12.35 -23.81
CA SER A 150 -11.11 13.37 -23.67
C SER A 150 -10.85 14.71 -24.38
N VAL A 151 -9.62 14.96 -24.85
CA VAL A 151 -9.20 16.30 -25.33
C VAL A 151 -8.96 16.33 -26.84
N THR A 152 -8.54 15.22 -27.43
CA THR A 152 -8.18 15.18 -28.84
C THR A 152 -9.42 15.02 -29.72
N VAL A 153 -9.34 15.61 -30.92
CA VAL A 153 -10.33 15.46 -31.99
C VAL A 153 -9.64 14.88 -33.22
N ILE A 154 -10.27 13.90 -33.84
CA ILE A 154 -9.77 13.26 -35.07
C ILE A 154 -10.59 13.75 -36.28
N SER A 155 -10.04 13.63 -37.49
CA SER A 155 -10.83 13.88 -38.69
C SER A 155 -11.78 12.71 -38.97
N ASN A 156 -12.88 12.97 -39.70
CA ASN A 156 -13.78 11.90 -40.15
C ASN A 156 -13.05 10.86 -41.02
N GLU A 157 -12.06 11.28 -41.81
CA GLU A 157 -11.26 10.35 -42.61
C GLU A 157 -10.43 9.42 -41.70
N GLN A 158 -9.75 9.97 -40.70
CA GLN A 158 -8.99 9.17 -39.72
C GLN A 158 -9.90 8.22 -38.94
N LEU A 159 -11.08 8.68 -38.52
CA LEU A 159 -12.10 7.84 -37.85
C LEU A 159 -12.48 6.64 -38.73
N ILE A 160 -12.71 6.86 -40.02
CA ILE A 160 -13.07 5.81 -40.98
C ILE A 160 -11.91 4.81 -41.17
N GLU A 161 -10.67 5.29 -41.26
CA GLU A 161 -9.50 4.41 -41.38
C GLU A 161 -9.29 3.53 -40.14
N PHE A 162 -9.45 4.08 -38.93
CA PHE A 162 -9.43 3.29 -37.70
C PHE A 162 -10.56 2.25 -37.65
N ALA A 163 -11.78 2.66 -38.00
CA ALA A 163 -12.93 1.77 -38.02
C ALA A 163 -12.71 0.57 -38.94
N TRP A 164 -12.32 0.81 -40.19
CA TRP A 164 -12.09 -0.29 -41.12
C TRP A 164 -10.84 -1.11 -40.79
N GLY A 165 -9.82 -0.52 -40.17
CA GLY A 165 -8.67 -1.26 -39.65
C GLY A 165 -9.07 -2.24 -38.54
N LEU A 166 -9.88 -1.78 -37.58
CA LEU A 166 -10.46 -2.60 -36.51
C LEU A 166 -11.32 -3.72 -37.09
N ALA A 167 -12.25 -3.41 -38.00
CA ALA A 167 -13.13 -4.41 -38.62
C ALA A 167 -12.35 -5.49 -39.40
N SER A 168 -11.30 -5.09 -40.12
CA SER A 168 -10.43 -6.00 -40.89
C SER A 168 -9.48 -6.83 -40.04
N SER A 169 -9.14 -6.38 -38.83
CA SER A 169 -8.31 -7.15 -37.90
C SER A 169 -8.92 -8.51 -37.53
N LYS A 170 -10.26 -8.55 -37.52
CA LYS A 170 -11.11 -9.67 -37.10
C LYS A 170 -11.04 -10.01 -35.61
N HIS A 171 -10.47 -9.15 -34.77
CA HIS A 171 -10.49 -9.27 -33.32
C HIS A 171 -11.73 -8.62 -32.71
N ASP A 172 -12.07 -9.03 -31.48
CA ASP A 172 -13.06 -8.34 -30.67
C ASP A 172 -12.47 -6.99 -30.23
N PHE A 173 -13.28 -5.94 -30.15
CA PHE A 173 -12.80 -4.63 -29.72
C PHE A 173 -13.85 -3.86 -28.90
N LEU A 174 -13.35 -3.09 -27.94
CA LEU A 174 -14.11 -2.08 -27.20
C LEU A 174 -13.56 -0.71 -27.58
N TRP A 175 -14.38 0.14 -28.19
CA TRP A 175 -13.96 1.46 -28.63
C TRP A 175 -14.79 2.56 -27.98
N ILE A 176 -14.10 3.46 -27.28
CA ILE A 176 -14.69 4.67 -26.72
C ILE A 176 -14.79 5.74 -27.80
N ILE A 177 -16.03 6.05 -28.21
CA ILE A 177 -16.37 7.06 -29.23
C ILE A 177 -17.24 8.11 -28.58
N ARG A 178 -16.64 9.27 -28.31
CA ARG A 178 -17.35 10.42 -27.75
C ARG A 178 -18.08 11.20 -28.86
N PRO A 179 -19.22 11.84 -28.55
CA PRO A 179 -19.95 12.66 -29.53
C PRO A 179 -19.11 13.78 -30.14
N ASP A 180 -18.15 14.33 -29.39
CA ASP A 180 -17.26 15.43 -29.76
C ASP A 180 -15.90 14.96 -30.31
N LEU A 181 -15.73 13.66 -30.56
CA LEU A 181 -14.46 13.09 -31.03
C LEU A 181 -14.04 13.60 -32.41
N VAL A 182 -15.00 14.07 -33.23
CA VAL A 182 -14.72 14.61 -34.57
C VAL A 182 -14.74 16.13 -34.55
N ARG A 183 -13.73 16.75 -35.19
CA ARG A 183 -13.59 18.21 -35.21
C ARG A 183 -14.79 18.89 -35.90
N GLY A 184 -15.65 19.52 -35.10
CA GLY A 184 -16.76 20.34 -35.58
C GLY A 184 -17.97 19.57 -36.10
N ASP A 185 -18.03 18.25 -35.87
CA ASP A 185 -19.11 17.37 -36.31
C ASP A 185 -19.35 16.24 -35.30
N THR A 186 -20.46 15.52 -35.42
CA THR A 186 -20.70 14.31 -34.61
C THR A 186 -19.89 13.15 -35.17
N ALA A 187 -19.29 12.32 -34.32
CA ALA A 187 -18.64 11.09 -34.78
C ALA A 187 -19.68 10.15 -35.42
N VAL A 188 -19.69 10.08 -36.76
CA VAL A 188 -20.60 9.20 -37.52
C VAL A 188 -19.78 8.09 -38.18
N LEU A 189 -19.97 6.87 -37.70
CA LEU A 189 -19.41 5.68 -38.33
C LEU A 189 -20.32 5.17 -39.47
N PRO A 190 -19.75 4.58 -40.53
CA PRO A 190 -20.55 3.99 -41.62
C PRO A 190 -21.47 2.88 -41.11
N GLN A 191 -22.69 2.80 -41.64
CA GLN A 191 -23.67 1.77 -41.27
C GLN A 191 -23.15 0.36 -41.58
N GLU A 192 -22.41 0.22 -42.68
CA GLU A 192 -21.78 -1.03 -43.11
C GLU A 192 -20.74 -1.52 -42.11
N PHE A 193 -20.03 -0.60 -41.44
CA PHE A 193 -19.09 -0.94 -40.36
C PHE A 193 -19.85 -1.51 -39.15
N LEU A 194 -20.91 -0.82 -38.71
CA LEU A 194 -21.72 -1.27 -37.58
C LEU A 194 -22.31 -2.67 -37.81
N GLU A 195 -22.77 -2.95 -39.03
CA GLU A 195 -23.31 -4.26 -39.41
C GLU A 195 -22.22 -5.35 -39.44
N GLU A 196 -21.04 -5.05 -40.00
CA GLU A 196 -19.90 -5.97 -40.06
C GLU A 196 -19.34 -6.31 -38.66
N THR A 197 -19.38 -5.36 -37.71
CA THR A 197 -18.76 -5.55 -36.39
C THR A 197 -19.75 -5.87 -35.27
N LYS A 198 -21.05 -5.97 -35.55
CA LYS A 198 -22.11 -6.10 -34.53
C LYS A 198 -21.91 -7.22 -33.49
N GLU A 199 -21.20 -8.30 -33.83
CA GLU A 199 -20.97 -9.45 -32.94
C GLU A 199 -19.64 -9.37 -32.16
N ARG A 200 -18.76 -8.43 -32.52
CA ARG A 200 -17.36 -8.38 -32.05
C ARG A 200 -16.90 -7.01 -31.55
N GLY A 201 -17.59 -5.95 -31.94
CA GLY A 201 -17.31 -4.58 -31.51
C GLY A 201 -18.35 -4.08 -30.51
N LEU A 202 -17.89 -3.46 -29.42
CA LEU A 202 -18.72 -2.59 -28.59
C LEU A 202 -18.26 -1.15 -28.74
N LEU A 203 -19.21 -0.26 -29.02
CA LEU A 203 -19.01 1.19 -29.04
C LEU A 203 -19.69 1.78 -27.80
N ALA A 204 -18.96 2.58 -27.02
CA ALA A 204 -19.48 3.26 -25.83
C ALA A 204 -18.99 4.71 -25.79
N SER A 205 -19.69 5.58 -25.06
CA SER A 205 -19.26 6.98 -24.94
C SER A 205 -18.16 7.16 -23.90
N TRP A 206 -18.15 6.34 -22.84
CA TRP A 206 -17.09 6.32 -21.84
C TRP A 206 -17.10 5.03 -20.99
N CYS A 207 -15.97 4.72 -20.36
CA CYS A 207 -15.82 3.57 -19.46
C CYS A 207 -14.83 3.89 -18.31
N SER A 208 -14.84 3.06 -17.27
CA SER A 208 -13.77 2.99 -16.28
C SER A 208 -12.51 2.40 -16.94
N GLN A 209 -11.66 3.27 -17.48
CA GLN A 209 -10.48 2.87 -18.27
C GLN A 209 -9.54 1.96 -17.44
N GLU A 210 -9.36 2.27 -16.17
CA GLU A 210 -8.51 1.48 -15.28
C GLU A 210 -9.02 0.05 -15.06
N GLU A 211 -10.34 -0.12 -14.91
CA GLU A 211 -10.95 -1.46 -14.76
C GLU A 211 -10.93 -2.22 -16.07
N VAL A 212 -11.19 -1.53 -17.20
CA VAL A 212 -11.08 -2.13 -18.53
C VAL A 212 -9.66 -2.62 -18.78
N LEU A 213 -8.63 -1.81 -18.55
CA LEU A 213 -7.23 -2.20 -18.75
C LEU A 213 -6.75 -3.29 -17.78
N ARG A 214 -7.41 -3.46 -16.63
CA ARG A 214 -7.17 -4.58 -15.70
C ARG A 214 -7.94 -5.84 -16.07
N HIS A 215 -8.95 -5.75 -16.94
CA HIS A 215 -9.79 -6.88 -17.29
C HIS A 215 -9.00 -7.94 -18.08
N PRO A 216 -9.06 -9.24 -17.72
CA PRO A 216 -8.24 -10.29 -18.34
C PRO A 216 -8.43 -10.47 -19.85
N SER A 217 -9.57 -10.05 -20.40
CA SER A 217 -9.87 -10.15 -21.83
C SER A 217 -9.11 -9.15 -22.69
N ILE A 218 -8.58 -8.06 -22.13
CA ILE A 218 -7.83 -7.07 -22.90
C ILE A 218 -6.47 -7.63 -23.30
N GLY A 219 -6.22 -7.69 -24.61
CA GLY A 219 -4.96 -8.15 -25.20
C GLY A 219 -4.07 -7.03 -25.71
N GLY A 220 -4.62 -5.82 -25.84
CA GLY A 220 -3.91 -4.65 -26.35
C GLY A 220 -4.69 -3.36 -26.22
N PHE A 221 -3.98 -2.24 -26.16
CA PHE A 221 -4.54 -0.90 -26.00
C PHE A 221 -4.10 0.03 -27.13
N LEU A 222 -5.05 0.61 -27.86
CA LEU A 222 -4.79 1.63 -28.87
C LEU A 222 -5.12 3.01 -28.31
N THR A 223 -4.12 3.88 -28.23
CA THR A 223 -4.22 5.18 -27.56
C THR A 223 -3.27 6.23 -28.16
N HIS A 224 -3.47 7.49 -27.79
CA HIS A 224 -2.52 8.57 -28.05
C HIS A 224 -1.25 8.51 -27.18
N CYS A 225 -1.18 7.59 -26.21
CA CYS A 225 -0.01 7.44 -25.33
C CYS A 225 0.24 8.69 -24.47
N GLY A 226 -0.83 9.31 -23.94
CA GLY A 226 -0.70 10.30 -22.85
C GLY A 226 -0.14 9.65 -21.59
N TRP A 227 0.38 10.45 -20.65
CA TRP A 227 1.08 9.91 -19.47
C TRP A 227 0.21 9.00 -18.60
N ASN A 228 -1.04 9.40 -18.31
CA ASN A 228 -1.96 8.60 -17.53
C ASN A 228 -2.28 7.26 -18.21
N SER A 229 -2.68 7.29 -19.49
CA SER A 229 -2.93 6.07 -20.27
C SER A 229 -1.71 5.15 -20.36
N THR A 230 -0.51 5.73 -20.41
CA THR A 230 0.76 4.98 -20.40
C THR A 230 0.92 4.22 -19.09
N LEU A 231 0.79 4.90 -17.95
CA LEU A 231 0.90 4.28 -16.63
C LEU A 231 -0.22 3.28 -16.36
N GLU A 232 -1.46 3.58 -16.76
CA GLU A 232 -2.59 2.67 -16.61
C GLU A 232 -2.36 1.38 -17.42
N SER A 233 -1.80 1.49 -18.63
CA SER A 233 -1.41 0.31 -19.43
C SER A 233 -0.30 -0.49 -18.77
N ILE A 234 0.70 0.19 -18.18
CA ILE A 234 1.77 -0.44 -17.41
C ILE A 234 1.20 -1.21 -16.20
N CYS A 235 0.31 -0.60 -15.42
CA CYS A 235 -0.33 -1.26 -14.29
C CYS A 235 -1.32 -2.36 -14.71
N GLY A 236 -1.96 -2.23 -15.87
CA GLY A 236 -2.76 -3.28 -16.48
C GLY A 236 -1.92 -4.47 -16.95
N GLY A 237 -0.67 -4.22 -17.34
CA GLY A 237 0.20 -5.19 -18.01
C GLY A 237 -0.18 -5.37 -19.48
N VAL A 238 -0.67 -4.30 -20.11
CA VAL A 238 -1.23 -4.31 -21.47
C VAL A 238 -0.27 -3.64 -22.45
N PRO A 239 0.04 -4.26 -23.59
CA PRO A 239 0.87 -3.66 -24.63
C PRO A 239 0.07 -2.64 -25.46
N VAL A 240 0.77 -1.67 -26.05
CA VAL A 240 0.18 -0.45 -26.61
C VAL A 240 0.44 -0.31 -28.11
N ILE A 241 -0.58 0.10 -28.86
CA ILE A 241 -0.42 0.71 -30.17
C ILE A 241 -0.58 2.22 -29.99
N CYS A 242 0.49 2.96 -30.26
CA CYS A 242 0.57 4.41 -30.11
C CYS A 242 0.19 5.14 -31.38
N TRP A 243 -0.60 6.19 -31.23
CA TRP A 243 -0.85 7.16 -32.28
C TRP A 243 -0.69 8.58 -31.71
N PRO A 244 0.53 9.08 -31.52
CA PRO A 244 0.77 10.30 -30.73
C PRO A 244 0.33 11.57 -31.47
N PHE A 245 -0.53 12.37 -30.84
CA PHE A 245 -1.11 13.58 -31.43
C PHE A 245 -0.32 14.86 -31.07
N PHE A 246 -0.14 15.16 -29.78
CA PHE A 246 0.49 16.40 -29.33
C PHE A 246 1.10 16.30 -27.92
N ALA A 247 1.74 17.39 -27.48
CA ALA A 247 2.38 17.50 -26.17
C ALA A 247 3.43 16.39 -25.96
N GLU A 248 3.48 15.76 -24.80
CA GLU A 248 4.46 14.71 -24.46
C GLU A 248 4.22 13.35 -25.12
N GLN A 249 3.13 13.19 -25.88
CA GLN A 249 2.72 11.91 -26.44
C GLN A 249 3.76 11.30 -27.36
N GLN A 250 4.49 12.11 -28.14
CA GLN A 250 5.58 11.61 -28.98
C GLN A 250 6.76 11.11 -28.15
N THR A 251 7.02 11.75 -27.01
CA THR A 251 8.05 11.29 -26.06
C THR A 251 7.65 9.96 -25.46
N ASN A 252 6.41 9.84 -24.98
CA ASN A 252 5.90 8.58 -24.42
C ASN A 252 5.89 7.45 -25.47
N CYS A 253 5.43 7.73 -26.69
CA CYS A 253 5.45 6.79 -27.80
C CYS A 253 6.87 6.27 -28.07
N ARG A 254 7.86 7.16 -28.08
CA ARG A 254 9.26 6.78 -28.26
C ARG A 254 9.73 5.82 -27.18
N TYR A 255 9.51 6.13 -25.91
CA TYR A 255 9.88 5.25 -24.79
C TYR A 255 9.15 3.91 -24.84
N LEU A 256 7.84 3.92 -25.11
CA LEU A 256 7.02 2.70 -25.29
C LEU A 256 7.60 1.79 -26.38
N CYS A 257 7.98 2.36 -27.53
CA CYS A 257 8.46 1.60 -28.68
C CYS A 257 9.90 1.12 -28.56
N THR A 258 10.77 1.81 -27.81
CA THR A 258 12.20 1.46 -27.74
C THR A 258 12.67 0.99 -26.38
N GLU A 259 12.51 1.81 -25.35
CA GLU A 259 13.14 1.56 -24.03
C GLU A 259 12.29 0.58 -23.21
N TRP A 260 10.99 0.82 -23.12
CA TRP A 260 10.08 -0.04 -22.36
C TRP A 260 9.66 -1.28 -23.15
N GLY A 261 9.69 -1.19 -24.48
CA GLY A 261 9.49 -2.34 -25.38
C GLY A 261 8.07 -2.91 -25.37
N ILE A 262 7.07 -2.07 -25.06
CA ILE A 262 5.65 -2.46 -25.00
C ILE A 262 4.80 -1.71 -26.03
N GLY A 263 5.40 -0.90 -26.91
CA GLY A 263 4.73 -0.05 -27.89
C GLY A 263 4.99 -0.39 -29.36
N MET A 264 4.01 -0.13 -30.22
CA MET A 264 4.19 0.05 -31.67
C MET A 264 3.51 1.33 -32.13
N GLU A 265 4.15 2.09 -33.01
CA GLU A 265 3.65 3.38 -33.49
C GLU A 265 2.85 3.22 -34.80
N ILE A 266 1.72 3.94 -34.90
CA ILE A 266 0.96 4.19 -36.13
C ILE A 266 1.40 5.53 -36.72
N ASP A 267 1.55 5.60 -38.04
CA ASP A 267 1.79 6.87 -38.73
C ASP A 267 0.66 7.91 -38.49
N ASN A 268 1.01 9.20 -38.48
CA ASN A 268 0.02 10.27 -38.34
C ASN A 268 -1.03 10.26 -39.47
N ASN A 269 -0.62 9.85 -40.68
CA ASN A 269 -1.51 9.60 -41.81
C ASN A 269 -2.03 8.17 -41.76
N VAL A 270 -2.82 7.88 -40.73
CA VAL A 270 -3.38 6.55 -40.45
C VAL A 270 -4.01 5.92 -41.70
N ARG A 271 -3.69 4.65 -41.95
CA ARG A 271 -4.32 3.83 -42.99
C ARG A 271 -4.86 2.54 -42.39
N ARG A 272 -6.06 2.12 -42.81
CA ARG A 272 -6.72 0.91 -42.30
C ARG A 272 -5.88 -0.35 -42.42
N GLN A 273 -5.06 -0.48 -43.47
CA GLN A 273 -4.19 -1.66 -43.66
C GLN A 273 -3.06 -1.70 -42.63
N GLU A 274 -2.53 -0.53 -42.25
CA GLU A 274 -1.52 -0.42 -41.19
C GLU A 274 -2.13 -0.73 -39.82
N VAL A 275 -3.30 -0.15 -39.52
CA VAL A 275 -4.05 -0.43 -38.28
C VAL A 275 -4.36 -1.92 -38.16
N GLU A 276 -4.88 -2.54 -39.23
CA GLU A 276 -5.13 -3.99 -39.28
C GLU A 276 -3.85 -4.79 -39.01
N GLY A 277 -2.75 -4.46 -39.69
CA GLY A 277 -1.47 -5.15 -39.57
C GLY A 277 -0.91 -5.07 -38.15
N LEU A 278 -0.92 -3.88 -37.54
CA LEU A 278 -0.43 -3.66 -36.18
C LEU A 278 -1.30 -4.35 -35.13
N ILE A 279 -2.63 -4.36 -35.29
CA ILE A 279 -3.51 -5.12 -34.40
C ILE A 279 -3.22 -6.61 -34.50
N LYS A 280 -3.06 -7.15 -35.72
CA LYS A 280 -2.74 -8.57 -35.90
C LYS A 280 -1.39 -8.94 -35.29
N GLU A 281 -0.37 -8.09 -35.46
CA GLU A 281 0.96 -8.29 -34.87
C GLU A 281 0.91 -8.20 -33.34
N LEU A 282 0.19 -7.21 -32.79
CA LEU A 282 0.03 -7.05 -31.34
C LEU A 282 -0.69 -8.25 -30.71
N MET A 283 -1.77 -8.72 -31.33
CA MET A 283 -2.62 -9.76 -30.76
C MET A 283 -2.03 -11.15 -30.98
N ASN A 284 -1.52 -11.44 -32.17
CA ASN A 284 -1.14 -12.80 -32.58
C ASN A 284 0.34 -12.95 -32.99
N GLY A 285 1.05 -11.85 -33.20
CA GLY A 285 2.43 -11.85 -33.70
C GLY A 285 3.48 -12.10 -32.62
N GLU A 286 4.70 -12.40 -33.06
CA GLU A 286 5.84 -12.64 -32.17
C GLU A 286 6.20 -11.39 -31.38
N LYS A 287 6.16 -10.22 -32.05
CA LYS A 287 6.45 -8.94 -31.39
C LYS A 287 5.40 -8.62 -30.33
N GLY A 288 4.13 -8.88 -30.61
CA GLY A 288 3.04 -8.71 -29.63
C GLY A 288 3.20 -9.61 -28.40
N MET A 289 3.65 -10.85 -28.57
CA MET A 289 3.97 -11.76 -27.46
C MET A 289 5.13 -11.25 -26.61
N GLU A 290 6.20 -10.74 -27.23
CA GLU A 290 7.32 -10.13 -26.49
C GLU A 290 6.88 -8.89 -25.71
N MET A 291 6.11 -8.01 -26.35
CA MET A 291 5.56 -6.80 -25.72
C MET A 291 4.68 -7.13 -24.51
N ARG A 292 3.83 -8.17 -24.60
CA ARG A 292 3.02 -8.63 -23.46
C ARG A 292 3.89 -9.09 -22.29
N LYS A 293 4.95 -9.86 -22.56
CA LYS A 293 5.87 -10.31 -21.51
C LYS A 293 6.51 -9.11 -20.81
N LYS A 294 7.00 -8.13 -21.56
CA LYS A 294 7.57 -6.89 -21.00
C LYS A 294 6.54 -6.06 -20.24
N ALA A 295 5.31 -5.96 -20.74
CA ALA A 295 4.25 -5.24 -20.05
C ALA A 295 3.92 -5.86 -18.68
N LEU A 296 3.93 -7.19 -18.58
CA LEU A 296 3.80 -7.90 -17.30
C LEU A 296 5.01 -7.66 -16.38
N GLU A 297 6.24 -7.65 -16.91
CA GLU A 297 7.43 -7.32 -16.12
C GLU A 297 7.33 -5.90 -15.53
N TRP A 298 6.88 -4.93 -16.31
CA TRP A 298 6.64 -3.56 -15.83
C TRP A 298 5.51 -3.47 -14.82
N LYS A 299 4.43 -4.24 -15.00
CA LYS A 299 3.34 -4.33 -14.03
C LYS A 299 3.84 -4.81 -12.66
N GLU A 300 4.67 -5.84 -12.63
CA GLU A 300 5.22 -6.36 -11.37
C GLU A 300 6.15 -5.34 -10.68
N LEU A 301 6.93 -4.59 -11.45
CA LEU A 301 7.74 -3.48 -10.91
C LEU A 301 6.85 -2.35 -10.37
N ALA A 302 5.79 -1.98 -11.10
CA ALA A 302 4.82 -0.98 -10.67
C ALA A 302 4.10 -1.37 -9.37
N ILE A 303 3.72 -2.65 -9.23
CA ILE A 303 3.14 -3.17 -7.98
C ILE A 303 4.14 -3.04 -6.85
N ARG A 304 5.36 -3.56 -7.02
CA ARG A 304 6.42 -3.49 -6.00
C ARG A 304 6.73 -2.07 -5.54
N ALA A 305 6.79 -1.11 -6.48
CA ALA A 305 7.02 0.30 -6.16
C ALA A 305 5.92 0.93 -5.28
N THR A 306 4.73 0.32 -5.24
CA THR A 306 3.58 0.76 -4.44
C THR A 306 3.31 -0.12 -3.21
N GLU A 307 4.05 -1.22 -3.07
CA GLU A 307 4.05 -2.02 -1.86
C GLU A 307 4.99 -1.40 -0.82
N PRO A 308 4.67 -1.53 0.48
CA PRO A 308 5.63 -1.18 1.53
C PRO A 308 6.93 -1.94 1.28
N ASP A 309 8.04 -1.21 1.22
CA ASP A 309 9.35 -1.70 0.78
C ASP A 309 9.92 -2.77 1.75
N MET A 310 9.58 -4.04 1.50
CA MET A 310 9.97 -5.17 2.33
C MET A 310 11.38 -5.71 2.00
N GLU A 311 12.05 -5.21 0.95
CA GLU A 311 13.34 -5.77 0.48
C GLU A 311 14.50 -5.49 1.46
N VAL A 312 14.44 -4.40 2.23
CA VAL A 312 15.41 -4.10 3.30
C VAL A 312 15.28 -5.07 4.49
N VAL A 313 14.16 -5.80 4.60
CA VAL A 313 13.91 -6.77 5.68
C VAL A 313 14.71 -8.07 5.48
N ASN A 314 15.07 -8.42 4.24
CA ASN A 314 15.51 -9.79 3.90
C ASN A 314 17.01 -9.96 3.59
N ASN A 315 17.82 -8.90 3.56
CA ASN A 315 19.28 -9.00 3.33
C ASN A 315 20.09 -9.28 4.63
N GLY A 316 19.40 -9.52 5.75
CA GLY A 316 20.01 -9.76 7.07
C GLY A 316 20.46 -8.49 7.81
N TYR A 317 20.33 -7.30 7.24
CA TYR A 317 20.71 -6.04 7.90
C TYR A 317 19.93 -5.82 9.20
N LEU A 318 18.65 -6.19 9.22
CA LEU A 318 17.84 -6.07 10.44
C LEU A 318 18.27 -7.04 11.57
N ASP A 319 19.15 -8.01 11.30
CA ASP A 319 19.75 -8.86 12.33
C ASP A 319 20.95 -8.22 13.04
N THR A 320 21.34 -7.02 12.64
CA THR A 320 22.40 -6.25 13.30
C THR A 320 22.09 -6.08 14.78
N VAL A 321 23.01 -6.50 15.64
CA VAL A 321 22.89 -6.35 17.10
C VAL A 321 23.19 -4.90 17.48
N ILE A 322 22.30 -4.33 18.29
CA ILE A 322 22.38 -3.00 18.86
C ILE A 322 22.73 -3.17 20.34
N ASP A 323 23.98 -2.91 20.70
CA ASP A 323 24.54 -3.13 22.04
C ASP A 323 24.92 -1.85 22.78
N TRP A 324 24.73 -0.69 22.17
CA TRP A 324 25.10 0.61 22.72
C TRP A 324 23.96 1.33 23.48
N ILE A 325 22.77 0.74 23.56
CA ILE A 325 21.64 1.35 24.28
C ILE A 325 21.63 0.86 25.73
N PRO A 326 21.82 1.75 26.73
CA PRO A 326 21.82 1.35 28.14
C PRO A 326 20.51 0.67 28.54
N GLY A 327 20.62 -0.42 29.30
CA GLY A 327 19.47 -1.21 29.76
C GLY A 327 18.93 -2.23 28.75
N MET A 328 19.24 -2.09 27.45
CA MET A 328 18.78 -3.01 26.40
C MET A 328 19.93 -3.92 25.93
N LYS A 329 19.88 -5.21 26.29
CA LYS A 329 20.92 -6.19 25.92
C LYS A 329 20.46 -7.08 24.78
N ASN A 330 21.36 -7.39 23.84
CA ASN A 330 21.12 -8.35 22.74
C ASN A 330 19.87 -8.03 21.91
N MET A 331 19.57 -6.75 21.69
CA MET A 331 18.51 -6.32 20.79
C MET A 331 19.05 -6.33 19.35
N ARG A 332 18.27 -6.80 18.40
CA ARG A 332 18.57 -6.65 16.97
C ARG A 332 17.82 -5.44 16.43
N LEU A 333 18.25 -4.89 15.31
CA LEU A 333 17.56 -3.79 14.65
C LEU A 333 16.08 -4.13 14.31
N ARG A 334 15.78 -5.40 13.98
CA ARG A 334 14.41 -5.91 13.81
C ARG A 334 13.58 -5.96 15.09
N ASP A 335 14.19 -5.83 16.25
CA ASP A 335 13.49 -5.86 17.54
C ASP A 335 13.08 -4.43 17.98
N PHE A 336 13.45 -3.39 17.24
CA PHE A 336 13.04 -2.00 17.50
C PHE A 336 11.70 -1.66 16.82
N PRO A 337 11.03 -0.57 17.28
CA PRO A 337 9.77 -0.14 16.69
C PRO A 337 9.85 0.04 15.17
N THR A 338 8.85 -0.44 14.43
CA THR A 338 8.92 -0.47 12.95
C THR A 338 9.10 0.90 12.29
N PHE A 339 8.83 1.99 13.00
CA PHE A 339 8.98 3.36 12.52
C PHE A 339 10.40 3.72 12.08
N ILE A 340 11.43 2.98 12.53
CA ILE A 340 12.81 3.19 12.08
C ILE A 340 13.17 2.42 10.80
N ARG A 341 12.27 1.56 10.31
CA ARG A 341 12.49 0.69 9.14
C ARG A 341 12.05 1.41 7.87
N THR A 342 12.75 2.48 7.54
CA THR A 342 12.45 3.31 6.37
C THR A 342 13.75 3.70 5.68
N THR A 343 13.74 3.71 4.35
CA THR A 343 14.81 4.24 3.50
C THR A 343 14.60 5.72 3.17
N ASN A 344 13.42 6.25 3.48
CA ASN A 344 13.05 7.64 3.22
C ASN A 344 13.57 8.54 4.35
N HIS A 345 14.55 9.40 4.04
CA HIS A 345 15.06 10.40 4.99
C HIS A 345 13.99 11.42 5.43
N GLY A 346 12.94 11.61 4.63
CA GLY A 346 11.79 12.45 4.92
C GLY A 346 10.59 11.70 5.51
N ASP A 347 10.76 10.46 5.96
CA ASP A 347 9.67 9.64 6.51
C ASP A 347 8.93 10.39 7.63
N MET A 348 7.62 10.58 7.45
CA MET A 348 6.81 11.41 8.34
C MET A 348 6.76 10.81 9.74
N VAL A 349 6.65 9.49 9.87
CA VAL A 349 6.47 8.81 11.15
C VAL A 349 7.79 8.78 11.91
N LEU A 350 8.90 8.49 11.23
CA LEU A 350 10.24 8.59 11.83
C LEU A 350 10.52 10.02 12.32
N ASN A 351 10.27 11.03 11.50
CA ASN A 351 10.47 12.43 11.88
C ASN A 351 9.57 12.84 13.05
N PHE A 352 8.32 12.37 13.09
CA PHE A 352 7.42 12.58 14.22
C PHE A 352 7.98 11.96 15.50
N VAL A 353 8.43 10.71 15.47
CA VAL A 353 9.01 10.02 16.64
C VAL A 353 10.28 10.72 17.11
N LEU A 354 11.17 11.14 16.20
CA LEU A 354 12.38 11.90 16.55
C LEU A 354 12.04 13.25 17.19
N HIS A 355 11.04 13.95 16.67
CA HIS A 355 10.58 15.21 17.23
C HIS A 355 10.03 15.03 18.65
N GLU A 356 9.12 14.07 18.85
CA GLU A 356 8.50 13.84 20.16
C GLU A 356 9.52 13.33 21.19
N THR A 357 10.44 12.43 20.80
CA THR A 357 11.50 11.96 21.69
C THR A 357 12.45 13.07 22.13
N HIS A 358 12.78 14.03 21.26
CA HIS A 358 13.57 15.21 21.63
C HIS A 358 12.85 16.06 22.70
N ARG A 359 11.52 16.16 22.62
CA ARG A 359 10.70 16.94 23.56
C ARG A 359 10.53 16.29 24.93
N VAL A 360 10.82 15.00 25.07
CA VAL A 360 10.73 14.29 26.36
C VAL A 360 11.58 14.96 27.43
N SER A 361 12.77 15.48 27.06
CA SER A 361 13.66 16.23 27.97
C SER A 361 13.01 17.49 28.58
N MET A 362 11.97 18.03 27.95
CA MET A 362 11.22 19.19 28.43
C MET A 362 10.00 18.81 29.30
N ALA A 363 9.69 17.53 29.43
CA ALA A 363 8.56 17.08 30.23
C ALA A 363 8.83 17.29 31.73
N SER A 364 7.79 17.61 32.51
CA SER A 364 7.92 17.69 33.97
C SER A 364 8.06 16.31 34.62
N ALA A 365 7.52 15.28 33.96
CA ALA A 365 7.55 13.89 34.37
C ALA A 365 7.19 12.99 33.19
N ILE A 366 7.63 11.73 33.21
CA ILE A 366 7.24 10.68 32.29
C ILE A 366 6.41 9.66 33.06
N ILE A 367 5.23 9.34 32.56
CA ILE A 367 4.31 8.39 33.19
C ILE A 367 4.24 7.15 32.30
N LEU A 368 4.61 6.00 32.85
CA LEU A 368 4.64 4.74 32.11
C LEU A 368 3.65 3.75 32.72
N ASN A 369 2.83 3.14 31.87
CA ASN A 369 2.00 2.00 32.24
C ASN A 369 2.88 0.74 32.26
N THR A 370 3.70 0.59 33.30
CA THR A 370 4.53 -0.58 33.57
C THR A 370 4.81 -0.66 35.08
N PHE A 371 5.54 -1.67 35.55
CA PHE A 371 5.98 -1.77 36.94
C PHE A 371 7.48 -2.03 37.03
N SER A 372 8.09 -1.64 38.15
CA SER A 372 9.55 -1.58 38.32
C SER A 372 10.24 -2.92 38.09
N GLU A 373 9.63 -4.01 38.55
CA GLU A 373 10.17 -5.36 38.45
C GLU A 373 10.19 -5.90 37.01
N LEU A 374 9.30 -5.44 36.14
CA LEU A 374 9.19 -5.93 34.75
C LEU A 374 10.35 -5.44 33.86
N GLU A 375 10.79 -4.20 34.09
CA GLU A 375 11.68 -3.46 33.18
C GLU A 375 12.86 -2.79 33.92
N HIS A 376 13.25 -3.31 35.09
CA HIS A 376 14.22 -2.68 36.00
C HIS A 376 15.49 -2.12 35.32
N PRO A 377 16.21 -2.87 34.45
CA PRO A 377 17.43 -2.35 33.82
C PRO A 377 17.17 -1.16 32.88
N ILE A 378 16.01 -1.13 32.23
CA ILE A 378 15.61 -0.08 31.29
C ILE A 378 15.20 1.17 32.09
N LEU A 379 14.43 0.99 33.16
CA LEU A 379 13.97 2.06 34.03
C LEU A 379 15.13 2.74 34.77
N GLU A 380 16.13 1.96 35.20
CA GLU A 380 17.36 2.50 35.80
C GLU A 380 18.12 3.36 34.79
N ALA A 381 18.31 2.86 33.57
CA ALA A 381 18.94 3.60 32.48
C ALA A 381 18.17 4.88 32.12
N MET A 382 16.85 4.81 31.98
CA MET A 382 16.01 5.97 31.65
C MET A 382 16.09 7.05 32.73
N THR A 383 16.02 6.67 34.01
CA THR A 383 16.05 7.61 35.15
C THR A 383 17.37 8.40 35.20
N SER A 384 18.45 7.89 34.61
CA SER A 384 19.75 8.59 34.57
C SER A 384 19.83 9.72 33.53
N ILE A 385 18.94 9.74 32.53
CA ILE A 385 18.99 10.67 31.38
C ILE A 385 17.68 11.42 31.13
N GLN A 386 16.58 11.02 31.78
CA GLN A 386 15.24 11.60 31.57
C GLN A 386 14.74 12.38 32.80
N PRO A 387 13.72 13.23 32.64
CA PRO A 387 12.94 13.77 33.75
C PRO A 387 12.35 12.66 34.63
N PRO A 388 11.82 12.98 35.83
CA PRO A 388 11.28 11.99 36.77
C PRO A 388 10.34 10.98 36.09
N VAL A 389 10.70 9.70 36.17
CA VAL A 389 9.93 8.59 35.58
C VAL A 389 9.06 7.94 36.66
N TYR A 390 7.76 7.82 36.39
CA TYR A 390 6.79 7.19 37.26
C TYR A 390 6.16 5.98 36.57
N THR A 391 6.50 4.80 37.04
CA THR A 391 5.84 3.56 36.61
C THR A 391 4.57 3.37 37.44
N ILE A 392 3.41 3.50 36.80
CA ILE A 392 2.09 3.44 37.46
C ILE A 392 1.22 2.30 36.92
N GLY A 393 1.84 1.29 36.31
CA GLY A 393 1.14 0.13 35.76
C GLY A 393 1.19 -1.10 36.69
N PRO A 394 0.43 -2.15 36.38
CA PRO A 394 -0.54 -2.21 35.28
C PRO A 394 -1.82 -1.44 35.64
N LEU A 395 -2.21 -0.48 34.80
CA LEU A 395 -3.31 0.46 35.10
C LEU A 395 -4.65 -0.23 35.39
N HIS A 396 -4.96 -1.33 34.73
CA HIS A 396 -6.21 -2.05 34.92
C HIS A 396 -6.32 -2.72 36.31
N LEU A 397 -5.20 -3.10 36.93
CA LEU A 397 -5.18 -3.61 38.32
C LEU A 397 -5.36 -2.49 39.35
N LEU A 398 -4.83 -1.30 39.08
CA LEU A 398 -5.06 -0.13 39.93
C LEU A 398 -6.51 0.37 39.85
N TYR A 399 -7.09 0.35 38.64
CA TYR A 399 -8.50 0.72 38.43
C TYR A 399 -9.46 -0.17 39.21
N GLY A 400 -9.21 -1.49 39.26
CA GLY A 400 -10.03 -2.44 40.02
C GLY A 400 -10.10 -2.18 41.53
N GLN A 401 -9.25 -1.31 42.06
CA GLN A 401 -9.26 -0.90 43.47
C GLN A 401 -10.15 0.34 43.74
N ILE A 402 -10.64 0.99 42.68
CA ILE A 402 -11.55 2.15 42.78
C ILE A 402 -12.99 1.64 43.00
N PRO A 403 -13.76 2.18 43.97
CA PRO A 403 -15.14 1.79 44.16
C PRO A 403 -15.99 1.92 42.88
N GLU A 404 -16.77 0.88 42.55
CA GLU A 404 -17.60 0.77 41.32
C GLU A 404 -18.45 2.02 41.02
N SER A 405 -18.92 2.72 42.05
CA SER A 405 -19.75 3.93 41.92
C SER A 405 -19.05 5.11 41.23
N ARG A 406 -17.72 5.10 41.12
CA ARG A 406 -16.92 6.10 40.38
C ARG A 406 -16.29 5.56 39.09
N ALA A 407 -16.38 4.25 38.87
CA ALA A 407 -15.66 3.52 37.84
C ALA A 407 -16.52 3.28 36.58
N ALA A 408 -17.84 3.12 36.74
CA ALA A 408 -18.79 2.70 35.70
C ALA A 408 -18.90 3.61 34.45
N SER A 409 -18.30 4.81 34.44
CA SER A 409 -18.32 5.74 33.30
C SER A 409 -17.04 5.74 32.44
N ILE A 410 -16.06 4.89 32.74
CA ILE A 410 -14.75 4.86 32.06
C ILE A 410 -14.54 3.50 31.37
N GLY A 411 -15.46 3.10 30.49
CA GLY A 411 -15.21 1.95 29.61
C GLY A 411 -14.21 2.33 28.51
N SER A 412 -13.12 1.57 28.37
CA SER A 412 -12.03 1.84 27.40
C SER A 412 -12.13 1.04 26.11
N ASN A 413 -13.28 0.42 25.82
CA ASN A 413 -13.47 -0.38 24.62
C ASN A 413 -13.73 0.50 23.40
N LEU A 414 -12.96 0.27 22.33
CA LEU A 414 -13.18 0.88 21.02
C LEU A 414 -14.38 0.28 20.28
N TRP A 415 -14.84 -0.91 20.67
CA TRP A 415 -15.90 -1.67 20.01
C TRP A 415 -16.93 -2.19 21.00
N LYS A 416 -18.15 -2.44 20.51
CA LYS A 416 -19.25 -2.94 21.32
C LYS A 416 -19.02 -4.42 21.66
N GLU A 417 -18.98 -4.74 22.95
CA GLU A 417 -18.80 -6.11 23.43
C GLU A 417 -19.99 -7.01 23.10
N GLU A 418 -19.70 -8.27 22.72
CA GLU A 418 -20.70 -9.32 22.61
C GLU A 418 -20.77 -10.16 23.90
N PRO A 419 -21.93 -10.25 24.57
CA PRO A 419 -22.04 -10.93 25.87
C PRO A 419 -21.83 -12.45 25.80
N GLY A 420 -21.95 -13.07 24.62
CA GLY A 420 -21.86 -14.52 24.44
C GLY A 420 -20.47 -15.12 24.66
N CYS A 421 -19.40 -14.31 24.71
CA CYS A 421 -18.04 -14.81 24.89
C CYS A 421 -17.84 -15.45 26.27
N MET A 422 -18.27 -14.77 27.33
CA MET A 422 -18.08 -15.26 28.71
C MET A 422 -18.93 -16.51 28.97
N GLU A 423 -20.19 -16.52 28.53
CA GLU A 423 -21.08 -17.69 28.64
C GLU A 423 -20.49 -18.94 27.97
N TRP A 424 -19.83 -18.77 26.83
CA TRP A 424 -19.17 -19.88 26.14
C TRP A 424 -17.94 -20.41 26.88
N LEU A 425 -17.22 -19.55 27.61
CA LEU A 425 -16.02 -19.92 28.37
C LEU A 425 -16.34 -20.69 29.66
N GLU A 426 -17.46 -20.42 30.32
CA GLU A 426 -17.89 -21.10 31.57
C GLU A 426 -17.99 -22.62 31.41
N GLY A 427 -18.35 -23.11 30.22
CA GLY A 427 -18.45 -24.53 29.91
C GLY A 427 -17.12 -25.23 29.60
N LYS A 428 -15.98 -24.53 29.64
CA LYS A 428 -14.68 -25.06 29.18
C LYS A 428 -13.80 -25.47 30.35
N LYS A 429 -12.98 -26.50 30.14
CA LYS A 429 -12.00 -26.94 31.15
C LYS A 429 -10.98 -25.83 31.41
N PRO A 430 -10.41 -25.75 32.63
CA PRO A 430 -9.32 -24.83 32.91
C PRO A 430 -8.17 -24.97 31.90
N GLN A 431 -7.60 -23.86 31.48
CA GLN A 431 -6.44 -23.79 30.60
C GLN A 431 -6.58 -24.57 29.29
N SER A 432 -7.80 -24.69 28.75
CA SER A 432 -8.11 -25.50 27.56
C SER A 432 -8.47 -24.70 26.31
N VAL A 433 -8.58 -23.37 26.43
CA VAL A 433 -8.99 -22.45 25.36
C VAL A 433 -7.81 -21.57 24.94
N VAL A 434 -7.59 -21.44 23.64
CA VAL A 434 -6.71 -20.43 23.05
C VAL A 434 -7.54 -19.19 22.76
N TYR A 435 -7.18 -18.06 23.36
CA TYR A 435 -7.75 -16.77 22.99
C TYR A 435 -6.96 -16.18 21.82
N VAL A 436 -7.64 -15.61 20.82
CA VAL A 436 -7.00 -15.02 19.63
C VAL A 436 -7.57 -13.62 19.41
N ASN A 437 -6.69 -12.62 19.49
CA ASN A 437 -7.05 -11.23 19.19
C ASN A 437 -5.84 -10.43 18.70
N PHE A 438 -5.95 -9.87 17.50
CA PHE A 438 -4.90 -9.06 16.86
C PHE A 438 -5.09 -7.55 17.08
N GLY A 439 -5.88 -7.15 18.07
CA GLY A 439 -6.06 -5.74 18.44
C GLY A 439 -7.08 -5.02 17.56
N SER A 440 -6.98 -3.69 17.50
CA SER A 440 -7.95 -2.84 16.77
C SER A 440 -7.45 -2.36 15.40
N VAL A 441 -6.13 -2.31 15.17
CA VAL A 441 -5.52 -1.66 13.99
C VAL A 441 -4.83 -2.65 13.04
N THR A 442 -4.47 -3.85 13.50
CA THR A 442 -3.77 -4.85 12.67
C THR A 442 -4.63 -5.31 11.50
N VAL A 443 -4.09 -5.26 10.29
CA VAL A 443 -4.75 -5.74 9.06
C VAL A 443 -3.95 -6.89 8.46
N MET A 444 -4.61 -8.00 8.16
CA MET A 444 -4.02 -9.15 7.50
C MET A 444 -4.61 -9.36 6.09
N ASN A 445 -3.92 -10.14 5.26
CA ASN A 445 -4.48 -10.55 3.97
C ASN A 445 -5.31 -11.85 4.10
N ASN A 446 -6.07 -12.17 3.05
CA ASN A 446 -6.92 -13.36 3.02
C ASN A 446 -6.13 -14.70 3.08
N GLU A 447 -4.85 -14.70 2.70
CA GLU A 447 -3.99 -15.88 2.86
C GLU A 447 -3.62 -16.11 4.33
N GLN A 448 -3.10 -15.10 5.01
CA GLN A 448 -2.77 -15.12 6.43
C GLN A 448 -4.00 -15.51 7.29
N LEU A 449 -5.17 -14.95 7.00
CA LEU A 449 -6.41 -15.34 7.69
C LEU A 449 -6.69 -16.84 7.54
N ARG A 450 -6.52 -17.40 6.34
CA ARG A 450 -6.72 -18.83 6.08
C ARG A 450 -5.68 -19.70 6.79
N GLU A 451 -4.42 -19.26 6.84
CA GLU A 451 -3.36 -20.00 7.55
C GLU A 451 -3.61 -20.02 9.06
N PHE A 452 -4.01 -18.90 9.66
CA PHE A 452 -4.43 -18.87 11.07
C PHE A 452 -5.65 -19.76 11.33
N ALA A 453 -6.68 -19.68 10.48
CA ALA A 453 -7.89 -20.47 10.62
C ALA A 453 -7.58 -21.98 10.59
N TRP A 454 -6.84 -22.44 9.59
CA TRP A 454 -6.50 -23.85 9.49
C TRP A 454 -5.50 -24.30 10.56
N GLY A 455 -4.56 -23.44 10.99
CA GLY A 455 -3.69 -23.73 12.12
C GLY A 455 -4.47 -23.94 13.43
N LEU A 456 -5.45 -23.07 13.71
CA LEU A 456 -6.36 -23.21 14.84
C LEU A 456 -7.19 -24.50 14.75
N ALA A 457 -7.80 -24.78 13.60
CA ALA A 457 -8.61 -25.98 13.38
C ALA A 457 -7.79 -27.29 13.50
N ASN A 458 -6.53 -27.27 13.04
CA ASN A 458 -5.64 -28.43 13.08
C ASN A 458 -5.04 -28.66 14.46
N SER A 459 -4.92 -27.61 15.29
CA SER A 459 -4.45 -27.73 16.68
C SER A 459 -5.34 -28.64 17.54
N LYS A 460 -6.61 -28.77 17.16
CA LYS A 460 -7.67 -29.51 17.86
C LYS A 460 -8.03 -28.97 19.26
N HIS A 461 -7.49 -27.82 19.66
CA HIS A 461 -7.84 -27.11 20.89
C HIS A 461 -9.13 -26.28 20.75
N ASN A 462 -9.75 -25.94 21.89
CA ASN A 462 -10.81 -24.94 21.88
C ASN A 462 -10.20 -23.55 21.62
N PHE A 463 -10.92 -22.69 20.92
CA PHE A 463 -10.46 -21.32 20.70
C PHE A 463 -11.61 -20.31 20.70
N LEU A 464 -11.31 -19.10 21.19
CA LEU A 464 -12.14 -17.91 21.05
C LEU A 464 -11.37 -16.92 20.19
N TRP A 465 -11.89 -16.61 19.00
CA TRP A 465 -11.22 -15.72 18.05
C TRP A 465 -12.06 -14.48 17.76
N ILE A 466 -11.46 -13.32 18.03
CA ILE A 466 -12.03 -12.01 17.71
C ILE A 466 -11.75 -11.67 16.24
N ILE A 467 -12.81 -11.60 15.44
CA ILE A 467 -12.80 -11.24 14.02
C ILE A 467 -13.66 -9.99 13.85
N ARG A 468 -13.00 -8.83 13.85
CA ARG A 468 -13.65 -7.52 13.70
C ARG A 468 -13.69 -7.07 12.23
N PRO A 469 -14.62 -6.18 11.86
CA PRO A 469 -14.56 -5.44 10.59
C PRO A 469 -13.20 -4.72 10.44
N GLY A 470 -12.64 -4.69 9.22
CA GLY A 470 -11.33 -4.09 8.95
C GLY A 470 -10.11 -4.95 9.36
N LEU A 471 -10.30 -6.18 9.87
CA LEU A 471 -9.19 -7.11 10.11
C LEU A 471 -8.55 -7.60 8.79
N VAL A 472 -9.29 -7.60 7.68
CA VAL A 472 -8.83 -8.02 6.36
C VAL A 472 -8.93 -6.86 5.37
N ARG A 473 -7.92 -6.69 4.51
CA ARG A 473 -7.82 -5.56 3.55
C ARG A 473 -9.07 -5.34 2.68
N ASP A 474 -9.80 -6.41 2.32
CA ASP A 474 -10.95 -6.36 1.41
C ASP A 474 -12.32 -6.25 2.14
N ASP A 475 -12.32 -5.85 3.42
CA ASP A 475 -13.48 -5.67 4.32
C ASP A 475 -14.44 -6.87 4.49
N THR A 476 -14.14 -8.00 3.87
CA THR A 476 -14.86 -9.26 4.01
C THR A 476 -13.90 -10.33 4.53
N ALA A 477 -13.91 -10.57 5.84
CA ALA A 477 -13.24 -11.72 6.41
C ALA A 477 -13.96 -13.00 5.97
N VAL A 478 -13.59 -13.55 4.81
CA VAL A 478 -14.20 -14.77 4.26
C VAL A 478 -13.48 -15.99 4.82
N LEU A 479 -13.92 -16.45 5.99
CA LEU A 479 -13.52 -17.76 6.49
C LEU A 479 -14.19 -18.88 5.66
N PRO A 480 -13.46 -19.92 5.25
CA PRO A 480 -14.04 -21.03 4.49
C PRO A 480 -15.18 -21.71 5.25
N GLN A 481 -16.26 -22.08 4.55
CA GLN A 481 -17.41 -22.76 5.17
C GLN A 481 -17.00 -24.10 5.80
N GLU A 482 -15.99 -24.76 5.23
CA GLU A 482 -15.37 -25.97 5.73
C GLU A 482 -14.75 -25.76 7.12
N PHE A 483 -14.09 -24.62 7.34
CA PHE A 483 -13.51 -24.26 8.64
C PHE A 483 -14.61 -24.10 9.68
N ILE A 484 -15.65 -23.31 9.38
CA ILE A 484 -16.78 -23.09 10.29
C ILE A 484 -17.44 -24.41 10.69
N ARG A 485 -17.61 -25.33 9.74
CA ARG A 485 -18.17 -26.66 10.00
C ARG A 485 -17.23 -27.53 10.85
N GLU A 486 -15.94 -27.55 10.56
CA GLU A 486 -14.92 -28.34 11.29
C GLU A 486 -14.75 -27.85 12.74
N THR A 487 -14.90 -26.55 12.99
CA THR A 487 -14.64 -25.97 14.31
C THR A 487 -15.89 -25.72 15.14
N LYS A 488 -17.10 -26.04 14.63
CA LYS A 488 -18.39 -25.69 15.25
C LYS A 488 -18.51 -26.03 16.75
N GLU A 489 -17.89 -27.11 17.21
CA GLU A 489 -17.99 -27.55 18.61
C GLU A 489 -16.88 -26.99 19.52
N ARG A 490 -15.83 -26.40 18.95
CA ARG A 490 -14.59 -26.02 19.67
C ARG A 490 -14.18 -24.57 19.48
N GLY A 491 -14.64 -23.91 18.42
CA GLY A 491 -14.36 -22.52 18.12
C GLY A 491 -15.56 -21.62 18.40
N LEU A 492 -15.32 -20.46 18.98
CA LEU A 492 -16.24 -19.33 18.97
C LEU A 492 -15.60 -18.17 18.21
N LEU A 493 -16.34 -17.62 17.25
CA LEU A 493 -15.98 -16.40 16.53
C LEU A 493 -16.88 -15.28 17.06
N ALA A 494 -16.29 -14.13 17.40
CA ALA A 494 -17.01 -12.96 17.89
C ALA A 494 -16.41 -11.68 17.30
N SER A 495 -17.20 -10.60 17.18
CA SER A 495 -16.66 -9.33 16.68
C SER A 495 -15.83 -8.58 17.72
N TRP A 496 -16.21 -8.68 19.01
CA TRP A 496 -15.47 -8.11 20.13
C TRP A 496 -15.87 -8.74 21.48
N CYS A 497 -15.00 -8.64 22.48
CA CYS A 497 -15.24 -9.09 23.85
C CYS A 497 -14.52 -8.21 24.89
N SER A 498 -14.90 -8.35 26.17
CA SER A 498 -14.08 -7.84 27.28
C SER A 498 -12.80 -8.67 27.37
N GLN A 499 -11.73 -8.19 26.72
CA GLN A 499 -10.45 -8.90 26.64
C GLN A 499 -9.84 -9.16 28.04
N GLU A 500 -9.99 -8.20 28.96
CA GLU A 500 -9.52 -8.32 30.35
C GLU A 500 -10.21 -9.48 31.07
N ASP A 501 -11.54 -9.58 30.96
CA ASP A 501 -12.30 -10.65 31.60
C ASP A 501 -12.00 -12.01 30.96
N VAL A 502 -11.86 -12.05 29.64
CA VAL A 502 -11.46 -13.26 28.92
C VAL A 502 -10.10 -13.74 29.39
N LEU A 503 -9.08 -12.88 29.41
CA LEU A 503 -7.71 -13.26 29.82
C LEU A 503 -7.61 -13.65 31.30
N ARG A 504 -8.53 -13.18 32.16
CA ARG A 504 -8.64 -13.63 33.56
C ARG A 504 -9.42 -14.93 33.71
N HIS A 505 -10.19 -15.35 32.71
CA HIS A 505 -11.04 -16.52 32.83
C HIS A 505 -10.20 -17.81 32.97
N PRO A 506 -10.48 -18.70 33.95
CA PRO A 506 -9.66 -19.89 34.22
C PRO A 506 -9.52 -20.86 33.05
N SER A 507 -10.45 -20.84 32.09
CA SER A 507 -10.41 -21.68 30.89
C SER A 507 -9.37 -21.26 29.85
N ILE A 508 -8.87 -20.01 29.90
CA ILE A 508 -7.83 -19.56 28.97
C ILE A 508 -6.50 -20.22 29.29
N GLY A 509 -5.98 -20.94 28.31
CA GLY A 509 -4.69 -21.63 28.36
C GLY A 509 -3.57 -20.86 27.66
N GLY A 510 -3.89 -19.97 26.72
CA GLY A 510 -2.90 -19.23 25.96
C GLY A 510 -3.53 -18.12 25.13
N PHE A 511 -2.72 -17.14 24.75
CA PHE A 511 -3.16 -15.96 24.01
C PHE A 511 -2.33 -15.76 22.74
N LEU A 512 -2.97 -15.85 21.57
CA LEU A 512 -2.37 -15.52 20.29
C LEU A 512 -2.67 -14.05 19.97
N THR A 513 -1.62 -13.23 19.88
CA THR A 513 -1.75 -11.78 19.86
C THR A 513 -0.71 -11.10 18.98
N HIS A 514 -1.05 -9.89 18.53
CA HIS A 514 -0.13 -8.96 17.87
C HIS A 514 0.90 -8.30 18.80
N CYS A 515 0.84 -8.57 20.11
CA CYS A 515 1.78 -8.04 21.10
C CYS A 515 1.75 -6.51 21.30
N GLY A 516 0.62 -5.85 21.10
CA GLY A 516 0.46 -4.47 21.56
C GLY A 516 0.67 -4.35 23.08
N TRP A 517 1.13 -3.19 23.56
CA TRP A 517 1.50 -3.03 24.98
C TRP A 517 0.37 -3.34 25.97
N ASN A 518 -0.86 -2.90 25.69
CA ASN A 518 -2.01 -3.20 26.56
C ASN A 518 -2.30 -4.71 26.63
N SER A 519 -2.38 -5.38 25.48
CA SER A 519 -2.55 -6.84 25.41
C SER A 519 -1.44 -7.61 26.13
N THR A 520 -0.21 -7.09 26.05
CA THR A 520 0.96 -7.66 26.76
C THR A 520 0.76 -7.61 28.26
N LEU A 521 0.40 -6.44 28.81
CA LEU A 521 0.15 -6.28 30.24
C LEU A 521 -1.07 -7.07 30.72
N GLU A 522 -2.15 -7.10 29.95
CA GLU A 522 -3.35 -7.89 30.28
C GLU A 522 -3.03 -9.38 30.33
N SER A 523 -2.17 -9.89 29.43
CA SER A 523 -1.71 -11.28 29.47
C SER A 523 -0.85 -11.56 30.70
N ILE A 524 0.06 -10.65 31.05
CA ILE A 524 0.89 -10.74 32.25
C ILE A 524 0.00 -10.80 33.51
N CYS A 525 -0.97 -9.89 33.64
CA CYS A 525 -1.88 -9.86 34.77
C CYS A 525 -2.88 -11.03 34.78
N GLY A 526 -3.20 -11.58 33.61
CA GLY A 526 -3.97 -12.82 33.48
C GLY A 526 -3.17 -14.06 33.89
N GLY A 527 -1.83 -13.99 33.86
CA GLY A 527 -0.96 -15.14 34.02
C GLY A 527 -1.01 -16.09 32.81
N VAL A 528 -1.23 -15.53 31.62
CA VAL A 528 -1.45 -16.26 30.38
C VAL A 528 -0.20 -16.19 29.50
N PRO A 529 0.37 -17.32 29.05
CA PRO A 529 1.48 -17.33 28.10
C PRO A 529 0.99 -17.01 26.68
N VAL A 530 1.86 -16.47 25.84
CA VAL A 530 1.49 -15.88 24.55
C VAL A 530 2.14 -16.56 23.35
N ILE A 531 1.43 -16.52 22.23
CA ILE A 531 2.01 -16.69 20.90
C ILE A 531 1.97 -15.32 20.22
N CYS A 532 3.14 -14.86 19.79
CA CYS A 532 3.39 -13.52 19.30
C CYS A 532 3.34 -13.49 17.77
N TRP A 533 2.59 -12.55 17.21
CA TRP A 533 2.60 -12.23 15.80
C TRP A 533 2.69 -10.71 15.59
N PRO A 534 3.87 -10.11 15.83
CA PRO A 534 4.03 -8.66 15.85
C PRO A 534 3.87 -8.05 14.44
N PHE A 535 3.01 -7.05 14.30
CA PHE A 535 2.70 -6.43 13.01
C PHE A 535 3.45 -5.10 12.82
N PHE A 536 3.25 -4.11 13.70
CA PHE A 536 3.77 -2.74 13.53
C PHE A 536 4.09 -2.06 14.86
N ALA A 537 4.63 -0.84 14.79
CA ALA A 537 4.97 -0.02 15.94
C ALA A 537 5.93 -0.76 16.89
N GLU A 538 5.68 -0.76 18.20
CA GLU A 538 6.53 -1.34 19.23
C GLU A 538 6.37 -2.86 19.41
N GLN A 539 5.50 -3.50 18.62
CA GLN A 539 5.11 -4.90 18.83
C GLN A 539 6.27 -5.88 18.71
N GLN A 540 7.25 -5.61 17.84
CA GLN A 540 8.46 -6.43 17.73
C GLN A 540 9.33 -6.30 18.98
N THR A 541 9.41 -5.12 19.58
CA THR A 541 10.05 -4.92 20.89
C THR A 541 9.36 -5.76 21.93
N ASN A 542 8.02 -5.68 22.03
CA ASN A 542 7.25 -6.44 23.01
C ASN A 542 7.41 -7.95 22.82
N CYS A 543 7.32 -8.43 21.57
CA CYS A 543 7.55 -9.83 21.19
C CYS A 543 8.92 -10.31 21.67
N ARG A 544 9.98 -9.51 21.44
CA ARG A 544 11.33 -9.83 21.87
C ARG A 544 11.42 -10.04 23.39
N TYR A 545 10.87 -9.12 24.18
CA TYR A 545 10.86 -9.23 25.65
C TYR A 545 10.01 -10.41 26.14
N LEU A 546 8.82 -10.61 25.56
CA LEU A 546 7.94 -11.77 25.85
C LEU A 546 8.67 -13.10 25.64
N CYS A 547 9.40 -13.23 24.53
CA CYS A 547 10.07 -14.48 24.17
C CYS A 547 11.37 -14.71 24.95
N THR A 548 12.13 -13.66 25.26
CA THR A 548 13.49 -13.81 25.80
C THR A 548 13.63 -13.44 27.27
N GLU A 549 13.33 -12.19 27.63
CA GLU A 549 13.54 -11.67 28.99
C GLU A 549 12.48 -12.21 29.96
N TRP A 550 11.20 -12.10 29.60
CA TRP A 550 10.10 -12.55 30.46
C TRP A 550 9.83 -14.03 30.29
N GLY A 551 10.15 -14.58 29.12
CA GLY A 551 10.09 -16.02 28.82
C GLY A 551 8.67 -16.59 28.94
N ILE A 552 7.68 -15.84 28.49
CA ILE A 552 6.26 -16.23 28.46
C ILE A 552 5.70 -16.29 27.03
N GLY A 553 6.53 -16.05 26.01
CA GLY A 553 6.14 -15.97 24.60
C GLY A 553 6.87 -16.93 23.67
N MET A 554 6.22 -17.27 22.55
CA MET A 554 6.83 -17.83 21.35
C MET A 554 6.41 -17.00 20.13
N GLU A 555 7.28 -16.82 19.15
CA GLU A 555 7.04 -15.99 17.97
C GLU A 555 6.60 -16.84 16.76
N ILE A 556 5.65 -16.31 15.97
CA ILE A 556 5.26 -16.80 14.64
C ILE A 556 5.98 -15.94 13.59
N ASP A 557 6.49 -16.56 12.53
CA ASP A 557 7.02 -15.83 11.38
C ASP A 557 5.97 -14.93 10.70
N ASN A 558 6.41 -13.83 10.09
CA ASN A 558 5.52 -12.93 9.35
C ASN A 558 4.83 -13.64 8.17
N ASN A 559 5.50 -14.60 7.54
CA ASN A 559 4.96 -15.48 6.52
C ASN A 559 4.26 -16.68 7.17
N VAL A 560 3.16 -16.39 7.86
CA VAL A 560 2.38 -17.35 8.65
C VAL A 560 2.07 -18.61 7.84
N LYS A 561 2.35 -19.78 8.42
CA LYS A 561 1.95 -21.10 7.89
C LYS A 561 1.11 -21.85 8.92
N ARG A 562 0.05 -22.52 8.46
CA ARG A 562 -0.87 -23.27 9.34
C ARG A 562 -0.16 -24.34 10.17
N GLU A 563 0.87 -24.99 9.63
CA GLU A 563 1.63 -26.03 10.34
C GLU A 563 2.44 -25.45 11.51
N GLU A 564 2.98 -24.25 11.33
CA GLU A 564 3.68 -23.50 12.38
C GLU A 564 2.69 -23.07 13.48
N VAL A 565 1.56 -22.47 13.09
CA VAL A 565 0.49 -22.05 14.02
C VAL A 565 -0.01 -23.25 14.82
N GLU A 566 -0.29 -24.38 14.15
CA GLU A 566 -0.70 -25.63 14.79
C GLU A 566 0.34 -26.11 15.80
N GLY A 567 1.61 -26.17 15.38
CA GLY A 567 2.72 -26.64 16.22
C GLY A 567 2.91 -25.77 17.47
N LEU A 568 2.90 -24.45 17.31
CA LEU A 568 3.05 -23.51 18.42
C LEU A 568 1.86 -23.56 19.39
N ILE A 569 0.63 -23.68 18.89
CA ILE A 569 -0.54 -23.86 19.77
C ILE A 569 -0.41 -25.15 20.59
N LYS A 570 -0.05 -26.27 19.94
CA LYS A 570 0.13 -27.55 20.65
C LYS A 570 1.23 -27.46 21.72
N GLU A 571 2.36 -26.82 21.40
CA GLU A 571 3.47 -26.63 22.34
C GLU A 571 3.08 -25.71 23.50
N LEU A 572 2.35 -24.62 23.25
CA LEU A 572 1.88 -23.70 24.29
C LEU A 572 0.88 -24.38 25.23
N MET A 573 -0.04 -25.17 24.68
CA MET A 573 -1.16 -25.74 25.43
C MET A 573 -0.79 -27.03 26.17
N THR A 574 0.07 -27.88 25.58
CA THR A 574 0.36 -29.23 26.11
C THR A 574 1.86 -29.57 26.17
N GLY A 575 2.72 -28.78 25.52
CA GLY A 575 4.16 -29.01 25.47
C GLY A 575 4.91 -28.58 26.73
N GLU A 576 6.16 -29.04 26.84
CA GLU A 576 7.02 -28.73 27.99
C GLU A 576 7.37 -27.24 28.06
N LYS A 577 7.59 -26.58 26.91
CA LYS A 577 7.83 -25.14 26.89
C LYS A 577 6.59 -24.38 27.34
N GLY A 578 5.40 -24.79 26.88
CA GLY A 578 4.11 -24.25 27.32
C GLY A 578 3.93 -24.27 28.83
N MET A 579 4.21 -25.41 29.46
CA MET A 579 4.15 -25.56 30.92
C MET A 579 5.12 -24.63 31.66
N LYS A 580 6.36 -24.48 31.15
CA LYS A 580 7.36 -23.56 31.73
C LYS A 580 6.95 -22.10 31.59
N MET A 581 6.46 -21.70 30.41
CA MET A 581 5.96 -20.34 30.16
C MET A 581 4.77 -20.00 31.04
N ARG A 582 3.85 -20.95 31.25
CA ARG A 582 2.70 -20.76 32.14
C ARG A 582 3.13 -20.50 33.59
N LYS A 583 4.11 -21.25 34.09
CA LYS A 583 4.65 -21.02 35.44
C LYS A 583 5.25 -19.61 35.55
N LYS A 584 6.06 -19.20 34.57
CA LYS A 584 6.61 -17.83 34.52
C LYS A 584 5.54 -16.76 34.41
N ALA A 585 4.49 -16.98 33.62
CA ALA A 585 3.39 -16.04 33.49
C ALA A 585 2.66 -15.84 34.83
N LEU A 586 2.48 -16.90 35.62
CA LEU A 586 1.95 -16.80 36.98
C LEU A 586 2.88 -16.06 37.96
N GLU A 587 4.20 -16.25 37.84
CA GLU A 587 5.20 -15.48 38.61
C GLU A 587 5.11 -13.98 38.27
N TRP A 588 5.04 -13.63 36.98
CA TRP A 588 4.87 -12.24 36.56
C TRP A 588 3.54 -11.62 36.97
N LYS A 589 2.45 -12.42 36.97
CA LYS A 589 1.16 -12.02 37.51
C LYS A 589 1.27 -11.60 38.97
N GLU A 590 1.92 -12.43 39.80
CA GLU A 590 2.11 -12.11 41.23
C GLU A 590 2.92 -10.82 41.41
N HIS A 591 3.97 -10.61 40.62
CA HIS A 591 4.72 -9.35 40.65
C HIS A 591 3.86 -8.14 40.25
N ALA A 592 3.04 -8.26 39.21
CA ALA A 592 2.12 -7.23 38.78
C ALA A 592 1.08 -6.88 39.86
N GLU A 593 0.49 -7.89 40.51
CA GLU A 593 -0.46 -7.72 41.61
C GLU A 593 0.20 -7.04 42.82
N ASN A 594 1.43 -7.43 43.18
CA ASN A 594 2.19 -6.82 44.27
C ASN A 594 2.56 -5.36 43.97
N ALA A 595 2.94 -5.04 42.74
CA ALA A 595 3.29 -3.67 42.34
C ALA A 595 2.07 -2.73 42.37
N ALA A 596 0.91 -3.23 41.92
CA ALA A 596 -0.34 -2.47 41.90
C ALA A 596 -1.05 -2.43 43.27
N GLY A 597 -0.81 -3.40 44.15
CA GLY A 597 -1.43 -3.49 45.48
C GLY A 597 -1.08 -2.30 46.38
N HIS A 598 -1.85 -2.11 47.45
CA HIS A 598 -1.63 -1.02 48.40
C HIS A 598 -0.22 -1.11 49.01
N GLY A 599 0.55 -0.02 48.92
CA GLY A 599 1.95 0.03 49.33
C GLY A 599 2.95 -0.55 48.32
N GLY A 600 2.47 -1.06 47.18
CA GLY A 600 3.28 -1.54 46.06
C GLY A 600 4.01 -0.43 45.31
N SER A 601 4.99 -0.80 44.48
CA SER A 601 5.87 0.14 43.75
C SER A 601 5.07 1.11 42.86
N SER A 602 4.12 0.59 42.08
CA SER A 602 3.29 1.40 41.19
C SER A 602 2.25 2.24 41.93
N PHE A 603 1.65 1.68 43.00
CA PHE A 603 0.75 2.43 43.87
C PHE A 603 1.45 3.66 44.49
N ASN A 604 2.63 3.45 45.06
CA ASN A 604 3.41 4.53 45.68
C ASN A 604 3.88 5.55 44.64
N ASN A 605 4.27 5.11 43.44
CA ASN A 605 4.65 6.03 42.36
C ASN A 605 3.47 6.88 41.88
N LEU A 606 2.24 6.36 41.88
CA LEU A 606 1.05 7.14 41.58
C LEU A 606 0.82 8.22 42.66
N GLU A 607 0.95 7.89 43.95
CA GLU A 607 0.86 8.88 45.03
C GLU A 607 1.93 9.97 44.90
N ARG A 608 3.17 9.56 44.61
CA ARG A 608 4.28 10.49 44.37
C ARG A 608 4.03 11.39 43.18
N LEU A 609 3.55 10.86 42.05
CA LEU A 609 3.18 11.65 40.88
C LEU A 609 2.13 12.72 41.24
N VAL A 610 1.09 12.34 41.99
CA VAL A 610 0.05 13.28 42.43
C VAL A 610 0.64 14.39 43.30
N CYS A 611 1.46 14.03 44.29
CA CYS A 611 2.05 14.98 45.22
C CYS A 611 3.11 15.89 44.57
N GLU A 612 4.09 15.29 43.88
CA GLU A 612 5.30 15.95 43.37
C GLU A 612 5.03 16.72 42.06
N VAL A 613 4.01 16.33 41.27
CA VAL A 613 3.77 16.91 39.94
C VAL A 613 2.41 17.61 39.85
N LEU A 614 1.32 16.94 40.23
CA LEU A 614 -0.03 17.47 40.01
C LEU A 614 -0.42 18.53 41.04
N LEU A 615 -0.12 18.30 42.33
CA LEU A 615 -0.45 19.22 43.42
C LEU A 615 0.62 20.29 43.65
N ALA A 616 1.88 20.01 43.33
CA ALA A 616 2.99 20.96 43.49
C ALA A 616 2.79 22.29 42.73
N LYS A 617 2.02 22.29 41.63
CA LYS A 617 1.69 23.50 40.85
C LYS A 617 0.57 24.38 41.45
N THR A 618 -0.12 23.93 42.49
CA THR A 618 -1.19 24.72 43.16
C THR A 618 -0.72 25.54 44.36
N SER A 619 0.59 25.54 44.66
CA SER A 619 1.17 26.22 45.84
C SER A 619 2.01 27.47 45.52
N THR A 620 1.87 28.04 44.32
CA THR A 620 2.38 29.36 43.93
C THR A 620 1.25 30.20 43.36
#